data_AF-A0A2N5FQE9-F1
#
_entry.id   AF-A0A2N5FQE9-F1
#
_cell.length_a   1.000
_cell.length_b   1.000
_cell.length_c   1.000
_cell.angle_alpha   90.00
_cell.angle_beta   90.00
_cell.angle_gamma   90.00
#
_symmetry.space_group_name_H-M   'P 1'
#
loop_
_entity.id
_entity.type
_entity.pdbx_description
1 polymer ?
#
loop_
_entity_poly.entity_id
_entity_poly.type
_entity_poly.pdbx_seq_one_letter_code
_entity_poly.pdbx_strand_id
1 'polypeptide(L)'
;MMPGHIHHIEINVSDLQKTIQFWGWFLEELGYESFQEWEKGRSWRLDEAYIVFVQTEEKYIHFPYHRSGTGLNHIAFHADSRIQVDRMAEQLKKKRVSLLYEDRYPYAGGEGHYAVFFEDPDRIKVELAAP
;
A
#
# COMPACT_ATOMS: atom_id res chain seq x y z
N MET A 1 -19.55 10.16 -10.06
CA MET A 1 -19.38 9.82 -8.64
C MET A 1 -20.26 10.69 -7.75
N MET A 2 -20.60 10.21 -6.55
CA MET A 2 -21.27 11.01 -5.54
C MET A 2 -20.24 11.89 -4.79
N PRO A 3 -20.60 13.13 -4.40
CA PRO A 3 -19.78 13.91 -3.48
C PRO A 3 -19.41 13.10 -2.23
N GLY A 4 -18.13 13.11 -1.84
CA GLY A 4 -17.62 12.43 -0.65
C GLY A 4 -16.74 11.20 -0.89
N HIS A 5 -16.64 10.70 -2.13
CA HIS A 5 -15.65 9.67 -2.48
C HIS A 5 -14.23 10.23 -2.41
N ILE A 6 -13.25 9.36 -2.11
CA ILE A 6 -11.83 9.71 -2.20
C ILE A 6 -11.50 9.96 -3.67
N HIS A 7 -10.98 11.15 -3.98
CA HIS A 7 -10.51 11.48 -5.32
C HIS A 7 -9.08 10.99 -5.55
N HIS A 8 -8.18 11.24 -4.61
CA HIS A 8 -6.83 10.70 -4.65
C HIS A 8 -6.18 10.69 -3.26
N ILE A 9 -5.12 9.91 -3.13
CA ILE A 9 -4.22 9.91 -1.96
C ILE A 9 -2.82 10.20 -2.49
N GLU A 10 -2.12 11.18 -1.90
CA GLU A 10 -0.73 11.49 -2.22
C GLU A 10 0.18 11.18 -1.03
N ILE A 11 1.29 10.49 -1.29
CA ILE A 11 2.22 10.00 -0.28
C ILE A 11 3.64 10.40 -0.69
N ASN A 12 4.33 11.12 0.21
CA ASN A 12 5.75 11.36 0.08
C ASN A 12 6.53 10.11 0.52
N VAL A 13 7.50 9.68 -0.30
CA VAL A 13 8.29 8.46 -0.08
C VAL A 13 9.77 8.76 -0.05
N SER A 14 10.55 7.97 0.70
CA SER A 14 11.98 8.24 0.87
C SER A 14 12.82 7.84 -0.35
N ASP A 15 12.39 6.81 -1.08
CA ASP A 15 13.06 6.27 -2.27
C ASP A 15 12.00 5.92 -3.32
N LEU A 16 11.76 6.86 -4.23
CA LEU A 16 10.71 6.71 -5.24
C LEU A 16 10.89 5.46 -6.10
N GLN A 17 12.12 5.04 -6.40
CA GLN A 17 12.35 3.86 -7.24
C GLN A 17 11.96 2.57 -6.53
N LYS A 18 12.27 2.42 -5.25
CA LYS A 18 11.79 1.28 -4.45
C LYS A 18 10.28 1.29 -4.28
N THR A 19 9.70 2.48 -4.07
CA THR A 19 8.25 2.66 -3.98
C THR A 19 7.57 2.25 -5.28
N ILE A 20 8.08 2.68 -6.44
CA ILE A 20 7.51 2.29 -7.75
C ILE A 20 7.58 0.77 -7.95
N GLN A 21 8.69 0.13 -7.60
CA GLN A 21 8.84 -1.33 -7.73
C GLN A 21 7.84 -2.10 -6.86
N PHE A 22 7.63 -1.64 -5.62
CA PHE A 22 6.71 -2.29 -4.69
C PHE A 22 5.25 -1.99 -5.03
N TRP A 23 4.88 -0.71 -5.08
CA TRP A 23 3.50 -0.27 -5.28
C TRP A 23 3.02 -0.53 -6.70
N GLY A 24 3.90 -0.47 -7.71
CA GLY A 24 3.53 -0.84 -9.08
C GLY A 24 3.06 -2.29 -9.16
N TRP A 25 3.86 -3.24 -8.66
CA TRP A 25 3.45 -4.64 -8.60
C TRP A 25 2.18 -4.83 -7.78
N PHE A 26 2.12 -4.27 -6.56
CA PHE A 26 1.00 -4.49 -5.66
C PHE A 26 -0.32 -3.93 -6.22
N LEU A 27 -0.31 -2.69 -6.72
CA LEU A 27 -1.51 -2.04 -7.23
C LEU A 27 -1.97 -2.67 -8.56
N GLU A 28 -1.05 -3.09 -9.43
CA GLU A 28 -1.39 -3.80 -10.67
C GLU A 28 -2.03 -5.18 -10.38
N GLU A 29 -1.60 -5.90 -9.34
CA GLU A 29 -2.27 -7.14 -8.87
C GLU A 29 -3.71 -6.89 -8.36
N LEU A 30 -4.03 -5.64 -7.98
CA LEU A 30 -5.36 -5.19 -7.60
C LEU A 30 -6.15 -4.56 -8.77
N GLY A 31 -5.57 -4.52 -9.97
CA GLY A 31 -6.22 -3.99 -11.17
C GLY A 31 -6.07 -2.49 -11.38
N TYR A 32 -5.20 -1.80 -10.62
CA TYR A 32 -4.85 -0.42 -10.95
C TYR A 32 -4.00 -0.35 -12.21
N GLU A 33 -4.16 0.73 -12.96
CA GLU A 33 -3.35 1.03 -14.14
C GLU A 33 -2.40 2.21 -13.86
N SER A 34 -1.19 2.16 -14.44
CA SER A 34 -0.27 3.31 -14.41
C SER A 34 -0.95 4.53 -15.05
N PHE A 35 -0.95 5.67 -14.36
CA PHE A 35 -1.72 6.85 -14.77
C PHE A 35 -0.83 8.02 -15.20
N GLN A 36 -0.01 8.57 -14.30
CA GLN A 36 0.92 9.66 -14.61
C GLN A 36 2.32 9.35 -14.11
N GLU A 37 3.33 9.84 -14.81
CA GLU A 37 4.75 9.64 -14.48
C GLU A 37 5.53 10.93 -14.76
N TRP A 38 6.37 11.32 -13.81
CA TRP A 38 7.32 12.43 -13.93
C TRP A 38 8.57 12.15 -13.10
N GLU A 39 9.60 12.99 -13.23
CA GLU A 39 10.91 12.78 -12.59
C GLU A 39 10.83 12.50 -11.09
N LYS A 40 9.89 13.15 -10.39
CA LYS A 40 9.76 13.09 -8.93
C LYS A 40 8.50 12.38 -8.46
N GLY A 41 7.75 11.70 -9.33
CA GLY A 41 6.56 11.01 -8.89
C GLY A 41 5.88 10.13 -9.93
N ARG A 42 5.01 9.27 -9.43
CA ARG A 42 4.24 8.33 -10.24
C ARG A 42 2.89 8.07 -9.60
N SER A 43 1.87 7.85 -10.41
CA SER A 43 0.52 7.55 -9.94
C SER A 43 -0.09 6.34 -10.63
N TRP A 44 -0.99 5.68 -9.91
CA TRP A 44 -1.79 4.55 -10.36
C TRP A 44 -3.26 4.83 -10.10
N ARG A 45 -4.13 4.46 -11.04
CA ARG A 45 -5.57 4.75 -10.99
C ARG A 45 -6.39 3.45 -11.04
N LEU A 46 -7.43 3.40 -10.22
CA LEU A 46 -8.50 2.42 -10.30
C LEU A 46 -9.82 3.18 -10.42
N ASP A 47 -10.53 2.94 -11.51
CA ASP A 47 -11.69 3.75 -11.92
C ASP A 47 -11.37 5.26 -11.93
N GLU A 48 -11.99 6.01 -11.02
CA GLU A 48 -11.87 7.46 -10.94
C GLU A 48 -10.94 7.94 -9.81
N ALA A 49 -10.47 7.03 -8.95
CA ALA A 49 -9.59 7.35 -7.82
C ALA A 49 -8.15 6.92 -8.11
N TYR A 50 -7.17 7.68 -7.64
CA TYR A 50 -5.76 7.34 -7.86
C TYR A 50 -4.88 7.56 -6.62
N ILE A 51 -3.78 6.83 -6.58
CA ILE A 51 -2.75 6.96 -5.56
C ILE A 51 -1.50 7.52 -6.22
N VAL A 52 -0.92 8.55 -5.61
CA VAL A 52 0.26 9.26 -6.07
C VAL A 52 1.39 9.07 -5.07
N PHE A 53 2.57 8.75 -5.59
CA PHE A 53 3.80 8.70 -4.81
C PHE A 53 4.76 9.76 -5.32
N VAL A 54 5.29 10.56 -4.40
CA VAL A 54 6.20 11.68 -4.69
C VAL A 54 7.49 11.51 -3.91
N GLN A 55 8.63 11.73 -4.56
CA GLN A 55 9.93 11.72 -3.88
C GLN A 55 9.96 12.83 -2.83
N THR A 56 10.18 12.47 -1.57
CA THR A 56 10.39 13.42 -0.47
C THR A 56 11.56 14.34 -0.82
N GLU A 57 11.35 15.66 -0.72
CA GLU A 57 12.42 16.64 -0.94
C GLU A 57 13.55 16.47 0.09
N GLU A 58 14.80 16.71 -0.33
CA GLU A 58 15.99 16.55 0.51
C GLU A 58 15.88 17.28 1.86
N LYS A 59 15.31 18.49 1.88
CA LYS A 59 15.15 19.27 3.11
C LYS A 59 14.20 18.62 4.15
N TYR A 60 13.37 17.67 3.72
CA TYR A 60 12.41 16.95 4.58
C TYR A 60 12.83 15.49 4.87
N ILE A 61 13.82 14.95 4.17
CA ILE A 61 14.21 13.52 4.28
C ILE A 61 14.67 13.14 5.70
N HIS A 62 15.14 14.11 6.49
CA HIS A 62 15.60 13.91 7.86
C HIS A 62 14.48 13.78 8.90
N PHE A 63 13.22 13.99 8.51
CA PHE A 63 12.05 13.71 9.35
C PHE A 63 11.55 12.30 9.04
N PRO A 64 11.99 11.26 9.78
CA PRO A 64 11.64 9.89 9.44
C PRO A 64 10.15 9.65 9.63
N TYR A 65 9.54 8.94 8.69
CA TYR A 65 8.19 8.41 8.86
C TYR A 65 8.20 7.32 9.96
N HIS A 66 7.19 7.38 10.83
CA HIS A 66 6.87 6.29 11.72
C HIS A 66 5.35 6.18 11.82
N ARG A 67 4.78 5.03 11.43
CA ARG A 67 3.32 4.82 11.37
C ARG A 67 2.57 5.08 12.69
N SER A 68 3.25 5.05 13.84
CA SER A 68 2.67 5.37 15.15
C SER A 68 2.69 6.85 15.50
N GLY A 69 3.34 7.70 14.70
CA GLY A 69 3.32 9.15 14.84
C GLY A 69 2.09 9.77 14.20
N THR A 70 1.88 11.07 14.42
CA THR A 70 0.80 11.83 13.77
C THR A 70 0.96 11.78 12.25
N GLY A 71 -0.05 11.27 11.54
CA GLY A 71 -0.05 11.12 10.08
C GLY A 71 -0.73 9.82 9.64
N LEU A 72 -0.36 9.33 8.46
CA LEU A 72 -0.87 8.08 7.91
C LEU A 72 -0.35 6.88 8.73
N ASN A 73 -1.24 6.03 9.21
CA ASN A 73 -0.86 4.77 9.86
C ASN A 73 -0.80 3.60 8.86
N HIS A 74 -1.86 3.44 8.06
CA HIS A 74 -1.98 2.38 7.06
C HIS A 74 -3.00 2.70 5.98
N ILE A 75 -2.94 1.94 4.89
CA ILE A 75 -3.96 1.89 3.84
C ILE A 75 -4.42 0.44 3.71
N ALA A 76 -5.74 0.23 3.69
CA ALA A 76 -6.36 -1.07 3.51
C ALA A 76 -7.03 -1.14 2.12
N PHE A 77 -6.93 -2.30 1.49
CA PHE A 77 -7.53 -2.61 0.19
C PHE A 77 -8.45 -3.81 0.32
N HIS A 78 -9.48 -3.85 -0.52
CA HIS A 78 -10.32 -5.02 -0.67
C HIS A 78 -9.66 -6.03 -1.60
N ALA A 79 -9.63 -7.29 -1.18
CA ALA A 79 -9.43 -8.43 -2.06
C ALA A 79 -10.78 -8.89 -2.63
N ASP A 80 -10.74 -9.60 -3.75
CA ASP A 80 -11.91 -10.28 -4.32
C ASP A 80 -12.32 -11.52 -3.50
N SER A 81 -11.40 -12.09 -2.72
CA SER A 81 -11.56 -13.38 -2.05
C SER A 81 -10.44 -13.64 -1.03
N ARG A 82 -10.67 -14.61 -0.15
CA ARG A 82 -9.62 -15.16 0.73
C ARG A 82 -8.47 -15.80 -0.06
N ILE A 83 -8.76 -16.36 -1.24
CA ILE A 83 -7.77 -16.97 -2.12
C ILE A 83 -6.78 -15.91 -2.64
N GLN A 84 -7.25 -14.71 -3.00
CA GLN A 84 -6.36 -13.63 -3.40
C GLN A 84 -5.49 -13.15 -2.23
N VAL A 85 -6.04 -13.07 -1.01
CA VAL A 85 -5.26 -12.76 0.20
C VAL A 85 -4.12 -13.76 0.39
N ASP A 86 -4.40 -15.06 0.28
CA ASP A 86 -3.39 -16.12 0.40
C ASP A 86 -2.33 -16.04 -0.71
N ARG A 87 -2.78 -15.83 -1.97
CA ARG A 87 -1.89 -15.66 -3.12
C ARG A 87 -0.94 -14.49 -2.92
N MET A 88 -1.46 -13.35 -2.46
CA MET A 88 -0.68 -12.14 -2.22
C MET A 88 0.29 -12.34 -1.05
N ALA A 89 -0.14 -12.99 0.04
CA ALA A 89 0.75 -13.33 1.16
C ALA A 89 1.96 -14.17 0.70
N GLU A 90 1.75 -15.17 -0.15
CA GLU A 90 2.84 -15.97 -0.70
C GLU A 90 3.77 -15.18 -1.64
N GLN A 91 3.23 -14.26 -2.44
CA GLN A 91 4.06 -13.36 -3.26
C GLN A 91 4.90 -12.41 -2.40
N LEU A 92 4.32 -11.85 -1.33
CA LEU A 92 5.02 -10.98 -0.37
C LEU A 92 6.21 -11.70 0.27
N LYS A 93 6.03 -12.97 0.72
CA LYS A 93 7.12 -13.80 1.24
C LYS A 93 8.24 -14.01 0.22
N LYS A 94 7.88 -14.34 -1.03
CA LYS A 94 8.87 -14.54 -2.12
C LYS A 94 9.67 -13.27 -2.41
N LYS A 95 9.02 -12.10 -2.33
CA LYS A 95 9.64 -10.78 -2.48
C LYS A 95 10.37 -10.30 -1.22
N ARG A 96 10.34 -11.08 -0.13
CA ARG A 96 10.94 -10.75 1.19
C ARG A 96 10.40 -9.45 1.77
N VAL A 97 9.12 -9.17 1.54
CA VAL A 97 8.42 -8.06 2.18
C VAL A 97 8.17 -8.41 3.65
N SER A 98 8.30 -7.43 4.53
CA SER A 98 8.03 -7.54 5.96
C SER A 98 6.53 -7.80 6.19
N LEU A 99 6.17 -9.04 6.54
CA LEU A 99 4.83 -9.38 6.99
C LEU A 99 4.66 -9.02 8.47
N LEU A 100 3.47 -8.54 8.82
CA LEU A 100 3.12 -8.16 10.19
C LEU A 100 2.19 -9.19 10.80
N TYR A 101 2.37 -9.47 12.09
CA TYR A 101 1.48 -10.32 12.88
C TYR A 101 1.33 -11.74 12.32
N GLU A 102 2.43 -12.32 11.81
CA GLU A 102 2.44 -13.67 11.21
C GLU A 102 1.93 -14.75 12.17
N ASP A 103 2.11 -14.56 13.48
CA ASP A 103 1.61 -15.42 14.55
C ASP A 103 0.08 -15.51 14.61
N ARG A 104 -0.61 -14.51 14.06
CA ARG A 104 -2.07 -14.38 14.05
C ARG A 104 -2.67 -14.35 12.65
N TYR A 105 -1.85 -14.51 11.61
CA TYR A 105 -2.35 -14.60 10.24
C TYR A 105 -3.29 -15.80 10.06
N PRO A 106 -4.44 -15.67 9.37
CA PRO A 106 -4.95 -14.49 8.65
C PRO A 106 -5.94 -13.62 9.45
N TYR A 107 -6.04 -13.78 10.78
CA TYR A 107 -7.05 -13.15 11.63
C TYR A 107 -6.48 -12.11 12.61
N ALA A 108 -5.38 -11.45 12.24
CA ALA A 108 -4.73 -10.44 13.08
C ALA A 108 -5.63 -9.21 13.35
N GLY A 109 -6.62 -8.95 12.49
CA GLY A 109 -7.64 -7.90 12.66
C GLY A 109 -8.83 -8.31 13.55
N GLY A 110 -8.90 -9.56 14.00
CA GLY A 110 -9.99 -10.08 14.82
C GLY A 110 -10.75 -11.24 14.16
N GLU A 111 -11.67 -11.84 14.93
CA GLU A 111 -12.53 -12.92 14.43
C GLU A 111 -13.42 -12.41 13.28
N GLY A 112 -13.46 -13.15 12.18
CA GLY A 112 -14.18 -12.76 10.97
C GLY A 112 -13.42 -11.83 10.03
N HIS A 113 -12.23 -11.34 10.41
CA HIS A 113 -11.44 -10.43 9.58
C HIS A 113 -10.26 -11.16 8.92
N TYR A 114 -10.45 -11.61 7.68
CA TYR A 114 -9.44 -12.38 6.93
C TYR A 114 -8.55 -11.45 6.11
N ALA A 115 -7.32 -11.19 6.55
CA ALA A 115 -6.43 -10.22 5.92
C ALA A 115 -4.95 -10.58 6.04
N VAL A 116 -4.15 -10.06 5.11
CA VAL A 116 -2.68 -10.00 5.23
C VAL A 116 -2.26 -8.56 5.57
N PHE A 117 -1.36 -8.42 6.54
CA PHE A 117 -0.76 -7.15 6.94
C PHE A 117 0.73 -7.17 6.62
N PHE A 118 1.26 -6.10 6.06
CA PHE A 118 2.65 -6.01 5.63
C PHE A 118 3.13 -4.55 5.61
N GLU A 119 4.42 -4.33 5.39
CA GLU A 119 5.01 -2.99 5.28
C GLU A 119 5.46 -2.72 3.85
N ASP A 120 5.24 -1.49 3.39
CA ASP A 120 5.89 -0.95 2.20
C ASP A 120 7.37 -0.57 2.49
N PRO A 121 8.14 -0.12 1.48
CA PRO A 121 9.54 0.29 1.67
C PRO A 121 9.76 1.38 2.71
N ASP A 122 8.76 2.25 2.95
CA ASP A 122 8.79 3.34 3.93
C ASP A 122 8.18 2.94 5.29
N ARG A 123 7.84 1.66 5.48
CA ARG A 123 7.20 1.10 6.69
C ARG A 123 5.77 1.58 6.93
N ILE A 124 5.11 2.10 5.90
CA ILE A 124 3.66 2.28 5.88
C ILE A 124 3.06 0.88 5.96
N LYS A 125 2.16 0.68 6.93
CA LYS A 125 1.43 -0.59 7.00
C LYS A 125 0.43 -0.65 5.85
N VAL A 126 0.40 -1.76 5.15
CA VAL A 126 -0.58 -2.06 4.11
C VAL A 126 -1.37 -3.28 4.55
N GLU A 127 -2.66 -3.24 4.27
CA GLU A 127 -3.60 -4.31 4.57
C GLU A 127 -4.35 -4.71 3.30
N LEU A 128 -4.47 -6.00 3.06
CA LEU A 128 -5.35 -6.55 2.02
C LEU A 128 -6.33 -7.51 2.69
N ALA A 129 -7.61 -7.13 2.71
CA ALA A 129 -8.67 -7.82 3.44
C ALA A 129 -9.69 -8.44 2.48
N ALA A 130 -10.05 -9.70 2.73
CA ALA A 130 -11.11 -10.38 1.99
C ALA A 130 -12.50 -9.78 2.32
N PRO A 131 -13.50 -10.00 1.45
CA PRO A 131 -14.88 -9.57 1.71
C PRO A 131 -15.51 -10.25 2.93
#